data_AF-A0A162NB88-F1
#
_entry.id   AF-A0A162NB88-F1
#
_cell.length_a   1.000
_cell.length_b   1.000
_cell.length_c   1.000
_cell.angle_alpha   90.00
_cell.angle_beta   90.00
_cell.angle_gamma   90.00
#
_symmetry.space_group_name_H-M   'P 1'
#
loop_
_entity.id
_entity.type
_entity.pdbx_description
1 polymer ?
#
loop_
_entity_poly.entity_id
_entity_poly.type
_entity_poly.pdbx_seq_one_letter_code
_entity_poly.pdbx_strand_id
1 'polypeptide(L)'
;MTASTSNPCLLRDDFIDSRNTQDRQLDAELASIRAYIQACVDATEKNLIRRINDSDAKNKQKMAYIRNQKLRNPKLPIAPVVSLRDGGLVQHEPTRFPEHANQFYALRRPDTTAKVHDETYTDEGEEDAATADKPSKLSLWDAVQTCPELAVDELESVLGLNKQNFIVPETARN
;
A
#
# COMPACT_ATOMS: atom_id res chain seq x y z
N MET A 1 -33.51 3.60 74.70
CA MET A 1 -34.35 4.26 73.67
C MET A 1 -33.62 4.12 72.34
N THR A 2 -33.99 3.13 71.52
CA THR A 2 -33.40 2.90 70.21
C THR A 2 -34.36 3.44 69.15
N ALA A 3 -33.93 4.49 68.44
CA ALA A 3 -34.67 5.03 67.31
C ALA A 3 -34.67 3.98 66.19
N SER A 4 -35.85 3.45 65.85
CA SER A 4 -36.03 2.71 64.60
C SER A 4 -35.72 3.66 63.46
N THR A 5 -34.60 3.44 62.79
CA THR A 5 -34.35 3.94 61.44
C THR A 5 -35.42 3.36 60.53
N SER A 6 -36.50 4.13 60.32
CA SER A 6 -37.54 3.79 59.37
C SER A 6 -36.90 3.74 57.99
N ASN A 7 -36.79 2.56 57.39
CA ASN A 7 -36.67 2.48 55.95
C ASN A 7 -37.96 3.10 55.39
N PRO A 8 -37.91 4.23 54.67
CA PRO A 8 -39.11 4.80 54.10
C PRO A 8 -39.64 3.82 53.06
N CYS A 9 -40.77 3.18 53.35
CA CYS A 9 -41.47 2.36 52.37
C CYS A 9 -41.92 3.27 51.23
N LEU A 10 -41.37 3.07 50.03
CA LEU A 10 -41.79 3.77 48.82
C LEU A 10 -43.23 3.37 48.46
N LEU A 11 -43.99 4.30 47.88
CA LEU A 11 -45.26 3.96 47.24
C LEU A 11 -44.99 3.00 46.07
N ARG A 12 -45.96 2.14 45.78
CA ARG A 12 -45.82 1.09 44.76
C ARG A 12 -45.40 1.65 43.40
N ASP A 13 -46.00 2.76 43.01
CA ASP A 13 -45.75 3.36 41.69
C ASP A 13 -44.37 4.03 41.65
N ASP A 14 -43.95 4.71 42.72
CA ASP A 14 -42.58 5.26 42.85
C ASP A 14 -41.51 4.16 42.78
N PHE A 15 -41.78 3.00 43.39
CA PHE A 15 -40.89 1.84 43.29
C PHE A 15 -40.79 1.30 41.86
N ILE A 16 -41.93 1.19 41.16
CA ILE A 16 -41.97 0.73 39.76
C ILE A 16 -41.21 1.73 38.86
N ASP A 17 -41.44 3.02 39.03
CA ASP A 17 -40.77 4.07 38.24
C ASP A 17 -39.27 4.10 38.50
N SER A 18 -38.84 3.93 39.75
CA SER A 18 -37.43 3.78 40.09
C SER A 18 -36.81 2.57 39.40
N ARG A 19 -37.49 1.41 39.38
CA ARG A 19 -36.99 0.19 38.73
C ARG A 19 -36.91 0.37 37.21
N ASN A 20 -37.97 0.88 36.59
CA ASN A 20 -38.00 1.18 35.16
C ASN A 20 -36.93 2.20 34.74
N THR A 21 -36.58 3.13 35.63
CA THR A 21 -35.49 4.10 35.37
C THR A 21 -34.13 3.45 35.46
N GLN A 22 -33.90 2.59 36.45
CA GLN A 22 -32.67 1.80 36.56
C GLN A 22 -32.49 0.85 35.38
N ASP A 23 -33.54 0.14 34.97
CA ASP A 23 -33.49 -0.79 33.85
C ASP A 23 -33.18 -0.07 32.55
N ARG A 24 -33.82 1.09 32.29
CA ARG A 24 -33.49 1.95 31.15
C ARG A 24 -32.04 2.43 31.17
N GLN A 25 -31.52 2.78 32.34
CA GLN A 25 -30.12 3.19 32.47
C GLN A 25 -29.18 2.02 32.17
N LEU A 26 -29.44 0.83 32.72
CA LEU A 26 -28.66 -0.38 32.44
C LEU A 26 -28.68 -0.74 30.96
N ASP A 27 -29.84 -0.68 30.32
CA ASP A 27 -29.98 -0.95 28.88
C ASP A 27 -29.18 0.04 28.05
N ALA A 28 -29.17 1.33 28.41
CA ALA A 28 -28.39 2.35 27.75
C ALA A 28 -26.87 2.12 27.89
N GLU A 29 -26.41 1.79 29.10
CA GLU A 29 -25.00 1.46 29.36
C GLU A 29 -24.57 0.20 28.60
N LEU A 30 -25.39 -0.86 28.61
CA LEU A 30 -25.12 -2.09 27.86
C LEU A 30 -25.10 -1.86 26.35
N ALA A 31 -25.99 -1.02 25.82
CA ALA A 31 -25.99 -0.64 24.41
C ALA A 31 -24.70 0.13 24.05
N SER A 32 -24.27 1.05 24.90
CA SER A 32 -23.02 1.80 24.74
C SER A 32 -21.80 0.87 24.74
N ILE A 33 -21.73 -0.07 25.70
CA ILE A 33 -20.64 -1.06 25.76
C ILE A 33 -20.61 -1.93 24.51
N ARG A 34 -21.76 -2.41 24.03
CA ARG A 34 -21.83 -3.21 22.79
C ARG A 34 -21.35 -2.43 21.59
N ALA A 35 -21.77 -1.17 21.45
CA ALA A 35 -21.33 -0.30 20.36
C ALA A 35 -19.82 -0.06 20.39
N TYR A 36 -19.26 0.18 21.58
CA TYR A 36 -17.82 0.34 21.77
C TYR A 36 -17.05 -0.92 21.38
N ILE A 37 -17.47 -2.10 21.87
CA ILE A 37 -16.85 -3.38 21.54
C ILE A 37 -16.88 -3.61 20.02
N GLN A 38 -18.02 -3.36 19.38
CA GLN A 38 -18.14 -3.52 17.93
C GLN A 38 -17.16 -2.59 17.19
N ALA A 39 -17.08 -1.32 17.58
CA ALA A 39 -16.14 -0.37 16.99
C ALA A 39 -14.67 -0.81 17.16
N CYS A 40 -14.31 -1.36 18.33
CA CYS A 40 -12.97 -1.91 18.56
C CYS A 40 -12.68 -3.12 17.68
N VAL A 41 -13.65 -4.03 17.53
CA VAL A 41 -13.52 -5.21 16.66
C VAL A 41 -13.33 -4.78 15.21
N ASP A 42 -14.19 -3.90 14.69
CA ASP A 42 -14.13 -3.40 13.32
C ASP A 42 -12.80 -2.68 13.03
N ALA A 43 -12.32 -1.87 13.97
CA ALA A 43 -11.04 -1.19 13.84
C ALA A 43 -9.86 -2.18 13.80
N THR A 44 -9.93 -3.24 14.62
CA THR A 44 -8.90 -4.28 14.67
C THR A 44 -8.91 -5.09 13.37
N GLU A 45 -10.07 -5.48 12.88
CA GLU A 45 -10.24 -6.20 11.62
C GLU A 45 -9.67 -5.40 10.45
N LYS A 46 -10.04 -4.11 10.33
CA LYS A 46 -9.49 -3.21 9.30
C LYS A 46 -7.96 -3.12 9.36
N ASN A 47 -7.38 -3.02 10.55
CA ASN A 47 -5.93 -2.98 10.71
C ASN A 47 -5.27 -4.29 10.28
N LEU A 48 -5.84 -5.44 10.66
CA LEU A 48 -5.33 -6.76 10.27
C LEU A 48 -5.38 -6.96 8.75
N ILE A 49 -6.50 -6.64 8.11
CA ILE A 49 -6.65 -6.72 6.65
C ILE A 49 -5.58 -5.85 5.96
N ARG A 50 -5.38 -4.62 6.45
CA ARG A 50 -4.33 -3.73 5.91
C ARG A 50 -2.94 -4.35 6.03
N ARG A 51 -2.61 -4.94 7.18
CA ARG A 51 -1.30 -5.60 7.40
C ARG A 51 -1.09 -6.83 6.53
N ILE A 52 -2.14 -7.62 6.30
CA ILE A 52 -2.10 -8.79 5.41
C ILE A 52 -1.84 -8.33 3.97
N ASN A 53 -2.59 -7.33 3.49
CA ASN A 53 -2.42 -6.78 2.16
C ASN A 53 -1.02 -6.19 1.95
N ASP A 54 -0.48 -5.46 2.93
CA ASP A 54 0.90 -4.96 2.90
C ASP A 54 1.93 -6.10 2.83
N SER A 55 1.75 -7.16 3.64
CA SER A 55 2.64 -8.32 3.60
C SER A 55 2.57 -9.04 2.26
N ASP A 56 1.37 -9.19 1.69
CA ASP A 56 1.19 -9.84 0.39
C ASP A 56 1.81 -9.02 -0.74
N ALA A 57 1.73 -7.68 -0.67
CA ALA A 57 2.41 -6.78 -1.60
C ALA A 57 3.92 -6.99 -1.56
N LYS A 58 4.51 -6.95 -0.36
CA LYS A 58 5.95 -7.15 -0.13
C LYS A 58 6.40 -8.52 -0.61
N ASN A 59 5.61 -9.55 -0.36
CA ASN A 59 5.90 -10.90 -0.85
C ASN A 59 5.86 -10.99 -2.38
N LYS A 60 4.84 -10.41 -3.02
CA LYS A 60 4.73 -10.34 -4.49
C LYS A 60 5.91 -9.57 -5.10
N GLN A 61 6.28 -8.43 -4.52
CA GLN A 61 7.45 -7.64 -4.89
C GLN A 61 8.73 -8.49 -4.79
N LYS A 62 8.97 -9.16 -3.66
CA LYS A 62 10.14 -10.00 -3.46
C LYS A 62 10.21 -11.15 -4.47
N MET A 63 9.08 -11.80 -4.75
CA MET A 63 9.03 -12.89 -5.74
C MET A 63 9.27 -12.39 -7.17
N ALA A 64 8.72 -11.22 -7.54
CA ALA A 64 8.98 -10.58 -8.81
C ALA A 64 10.47 -10.24 -8.96
N TYR A 65 11.07 -9.62 -7.94
CA TYR A 65 12.50 -9.31 -7.89
C TYR A 65 13.36 -10.56 -8.11
N ILE A 66 13.12 -11.64 -7.35
CA ILE A 66 13.89 -12.89 -7.47
C ILE A 66 13.72 -13.52 -8.86
N ARG A 67 12.50 -13.46 -9.43
CA ARG A 67 12.23 -13.97 -10.78
C ARG A 67 13.00 -13.18 -11.83
N ASN A 68 12.91 -11.85 -11.77
CA ASN A 68 13.55 -10.93 -12.70
C ASN A 68 15.07 -11.08 -12.66
N GLN A 69 15.65 -11.24 -11.46
CA GLN A 69 17.09 -11.46 -11.28
C GLN A 69 17.59 -12.73 -11.95
N LYS A 70 16.76 -13.77 -12.03
CA LYS A 70 17.08 -15.04 -12.67
C LYS A 70 16.85 -15.03 -14.19
N LEU A 71 16.31 -13.96 -14.77
CA LEU A 71 16.10 -13.88 -16.21
C LEU A 71 17.45 -13.83 -16.94
N ARG A 72 17.68 -14.84 -17.78
CA ARG A 72 18.84 -14.92 -18.68
C ARG A 72 18.50 -14.53 -20.11
N ASN A 73 17.24 -14.69 -20.51
CA ASN A 73 16.76 -14.38 -21.85
C ASN A 73 16.05 -13.01 -21.85
N PRO A 74 16.53 -12.04 -22.62
CA PRO A 74 16.01 -10.68 -22.59
C PRO A 74 14.65 -10.50 -23.31
N LYS A 75 14.14 -11.55 -23.96
CA LYS A 75 12.79 -11.60 -24.57
C LYS A 75 11.73 -12.19 -23.65
N LEU A 76 12.13 -12.76 -22.50
CA LEU A 76 11.17 -13.29 -21.54
C LEU A 76 10.47 -12.16 -20.78
N PRO A 77 9.20 -12.38 -20.37
CA PRO A 77 8.44 -11.35 -19.71
C PRO A 77 9.01 -11.00 -18.33
N ILE A 78 9.14 -9.70 -18.05
CA ILE A 78 9.51 -9.16 -16.75
C ILE A 78 8.25 -9.06 -15.89
N ALA A 79 8.34 -9.49 -14.64
CA ALA A 79 7.24 -9.33 -13.69
C ALA A 79 7.25 -7.90 -13.12
N PRO A 80 6.12 -7.16 -13.18
CA PRO A 80 6.03 -5.86 -12.53
C PRO A 80 6.11 -6.02 -11.01
N VAL A 81 6.83 -5.12 -10.35
CA VAL A 81 6.91 -5.07 -8.90
C VAL A 81 5.63 -4.43 -8.37
N VAL A 82 4.85 -5.19 -7.60
CA VAL A 82 3.58 -4.71 -7.04
C VAL A 82 3.86 -3.61 -6.02
N SER A 83 3.26 -2.43 -6.20
CA SER A 83 3.28 -1.36 -5.22
C SER A 83 2.00 -1.35 -4.40
N LEU A 84 2.12 -1.02 -3.12
CA LEU A 84 0.98 -0.77 -2.24
C LEU A 84 0.67 0.73 -2.28
N ARG A 85 -0.53 1.10 -2.72
CA ARG A 85 -1.06 2.48 -2.59
C ARG A 85 -2.17 2.46 -1.52
N ASP A 86 -2.53 3.61 -0.97
CA ASP A 86 -3.47 3.80 0.15
C ASP A 86 -4.90 3.19 0.01
N GLY A 87 -5.16 2.43 -1.06
CA GLY A 87 -6.39 1.65 -1.28
C GLY A 87 -6.19 0.17 -1.64
N GLY A 88 -4.96 -0.35 -1.68
CA GLY A 88 -4.70 -1.78 -1.93
C GLY A 88 -3.51 -2.07 -2.85
N LEU A 89 -3.42 -3.34 -3.29
CA LEU A 89 -2.42 -3.81 -4.25
C LEU A 89 -2.67 -3.13 -5.60
N VAL A 90 -1.76 -2.25 -6.03
CA VAL A 90 -1.81 -1.68 -7.37
C VAL A 90 -1.03 -2.61 -8.28
N GLN A 91 -1.77 -3.42 -9.04
CA GLN A 91 -1.20 -4.14 -10.16
C GLN A 91 -1.06 -3.17 -11.33
N HIS A 92 0.17 -2.93 -11.77
CA HIS A 92 0.43 -2.08 -12.92
C HIS A 92 -0.25 -2.66 -14.17
N GLU A 93 -0.88 -1.80 -14.97
CA GLU A 93 -1.44 -2.23 -16.26
C GLU A 93 -0.33 -2.86 -17.12
N PRO A 94 -0.49 -4.12 -17.56
CA PRO A 94 0.53 -4.83 -18.34
C PRO A 94 0.92 -4.10 -19.63
N THR A 95 0.00 -3.32 -20.20
CA THR A 95 0.19 -2.53 -21.42
C THR A 95 1.07 -1.30 -21.23
N ARG A 96 1.32 -0.87 -19.99
CA ARG A 96 2.10 0.33 -19.66
C ARG A 96 3.48 0.01 -19.07
N PHE A 97 3.75 -1.25 -18.74
CA PHE A 97 5.03 -1.71 -18.20
C PHE A 97 5.86 -2.39 -19.30
N PRO A 98 7.19 -2.19 -19.36
CA PRO A 98 8.04 -2.87 -20.34
C PRO A 98 7.85 -4.39 -20.24
N GLU A 99 7.43 -5.02 -21.35
CA GLU A 99 7.09 -6.44 -21.33
C GLU A 99 8.33 -7.29 -21.08
N HIS A 100 9.48 -6.91 -21.62
CA HIS A 100 10.72 -7.68 -21.54
C HIS A 100 11.97 -6.78 -21.47
N ALA A 101 13.12 -7.36 -21.11
CA ALA A 101 14.35 -6.60 -20.81
C ALA A 101 14.85 -5.74 -21.97
N ASN A 102 14.67 -6.18 -23.22
CA ASN A 102 15.03 -5.33 -24.37
C ASN A 102 14.19 -4.03 -24.45
N GLN A 103 12.89 -4.07 -24.14
CA GLN A 103 12.05 -2.86 -24.07
C GLN A 103 12.47 -1.98 -22.88
N PHE A 104 12.82 -2.60 -21.76
CA PHE A 104 13.30 -1.89 -20.57
C PHE A 104 14.61 -1.14 -20.84
N TYR A 105 15.64 -1.80 -21.37
CA TYR A 105 16.93 -1.16 -21.65
C TYR A 105 16.90 -0.20 -22.84
N ALA A 106 15.88 -0.29 -23.71
CA ALA A 106 15.67 0.71 -24.77
C ALA A 106 15.38 2.11 -24.19
N LEU A 107 14.87 2.21 -22.95
CA LEU A 107 14.64 3.49 -22.28
C LEU A 107 15.92 4.32 -22.06
N ARG A 108 17.11 3.69 -22.08
CA ARG A 108 18.41 4.38 -21.95
C ARG A 108 18.73 5.26 -23.17
N ARG A 109 18.18 4.90 -24.33
CA ARG A 109 18.32 5.66 -25.58
C ARG A 109 16.92 5.96 -26.09
N PRO A 110 16.31 7.06 -25.62
CA PRO A 110 14.99 7.48 -26.07
C PRO A 110 15.05 8.06 -27.51
N ASP A 111 15.69 7.36 -28.44
CA ASP A 111 15.68 7.74 -29.85
C ASP A 111 14.41 7.18 -30.50
N THR A 112 13.47 8.09 -30.72
CA THR A 112 12.47 8.09 -31.80
C THR A 112 11.63 6.81 -31.93
N THR A 113 10.59 6.67 -31.10
CA THR A 113 9.21 6.18 -31.48
C THR A 113 8.42 5.63 -30.31
N ALA A 114 9.05 5.22 -29.20
CA ALA A 114 8.34 4.80 -28.00
C ALA A 114 7.95 6.04 -27.17
N LYS A 115 6.98 6.83 -27.64
CA LYS A 115 6.21 7.71 -26.77
C LYS A 115 5.41 6.81 -25.82
N VAL A 116 6.03 6.40 -24.73
CA VAL A 116 5.30 5.75 -23.65
C VAL A 116 4.37 6.82 -23.08
N HIS A 117 3.07 6.58 -23.26
CA HIS A 117 2.04 7.53 -22.89
C HIS A 117 2.06 7.77 -21.39
N ASP A 118 2.31 9.05 -21.09
CA ASP A 118 1.90 9.86 -19.97
C ASP A 118 0.75 9.25 -19.13
N GLU A 119 0.97 9.11 -17.82
CA GLU A 119 -0.01 9.35 -16.74
C GLU A 119 0.56 8.90 -15.38
N THR A 120 1.13 9.89 -14.67
CA THR A 120 1.08 10.15 -13.22
C THR A 120 1.18 8.99 -12.21
N TYR A 121 2.38 8.78 -11.68
CA TYR A 121 2.55 8.47 -10.25
C TYR A 121 2.62 9.78 -9.48
N THR A 122 1.48 10.36 -9.13
CA THR A 122 1.45 11.40 -8.10
C THR A 122 1.62 10.75 -6.74
N ASP A 123 2.77 11.05 -6.12
CA ASP A 123 3.10 10.82 -4.73
C ASP A 123 2.80 12.11 -3.98
N GLU A 124 1.58 12.23 -3.47
CA GLU A 124 1.22 13.31 -2.56
C GLU A 124 1.57 12.86 -1.13
N GLY A 125 2.78 13.22 -0.72
CA GLY A 125 3.27 13.05 0.65
C GLY A 125 4.09 14.28 1.03
N GLU A 126 3.53 15.05 1.97
CA GLU A 126 3.97 16.32 2.54
C GLU A 126 5.43 16.38 3.02
N GLU A 127 5.91 17.63 3.09
CA GLU A 127 7.25 18.11 3.41
C GLU A 127 7.79 17.65 4.77
N ASP A 128 9.10 17.37 4.83
CA ASP A 128 9.93 17.90 5.92
C ASP A 128 11.40 18.06 5.47
N ALA A 129 12.01 19.12 5.98
CA ALA A 129 13.14 19.82 5.39
C ALA A 129 14.54 19.23 5.65
N ALA A 130 15.44 19.62 4.74
CA ALA A 130 16.89 19.78 4.89
C ALA A 130 17.77 18.51 4.98
N THR A 131 18.35 18.12 3.83
CA THR A 131 19.80 18.25 3.51
C THR A 131 20.16 17.47 2.23
N ALA A 132 20.96 18.13 1.37
CA ALA A 132 21.79 17.59 0.28
C ALA A 132 21.11 16.98 -0.96
N ASP A 133 21.33 17.64 -2.11
CA ASP A 133 21.33 17.18 -3.51
C ASP A 133 20.84 15.74 -3.77
N LYS A 134 19.53 15.54 -3.65
CA LYS A 134 18.81 14.49 -4.37
C LYS A 134 17.95 15.20 -5.39
N PRO A 135 17.96 14.80 -6.68
CA PRO A 135 16.99 15.33 -7.61
C PRO A 135 15.61 15.05 -7.01
N SER A 136 14.91 16.14 -6.70
CA SER A 136 13.53 16.17 -6.25
C SER A 136 12.70 15.21 -7.10
N LYS A 137 11.73 14.52 -6.47
CA LYS A 137 10.78 13.54 -7.05
C LYS A 137 10.29 13.93 -8.46
N LEU A 138 11.14 13.78 -9.48
CA LEU A 138 10.75 13.84 -10.87
C LEU A 138 9.94 12.57 -11.09
N SER A 139 8.76 12.71 -11.71
CA SER A 139 8.02 11.56 -12.20
C SER A 139 9.00 10.64 -12.91
N LEU A 140 8.91 9.33 -12.70
CA LEU A 140 9.80 8.34 -13.29
C LEU A 140 10.04 8.59 -14.79
N TRP A 141 8.99 9.04 -15.49
CA TRP A 141 9.02 9.36 -16.91
C TRP A 141 9.70 10.70 -17.22
N ASP A 142 9.56 11.70 -16.35
CA ASP A 142 10.30 12.95 -16.46
C ASP A 142 11.80 12.71 -16.20
N ALA A 143 12.13 11.81 -15.26
CA ALA A 143 13.51 11.39 -15.01
C ALA A 143 14.09 10.59 -16.18
N VAL A 144 13.31 9.71 -16.82
CA VAL A 144 13.72 9.02 -18.06
C VAL A 144 13.92 10.00 -19.21
N GLN A 145 13.15 11.08 -19.28
CA GLN A 145 13.33 12.12 -20.32
C GLN A 145 14.52 13.05 -20.04
N THR A 146 14.79 13.36 -18.77
CA THR A 146 15.81 14.34 -18.37
C THR A 146 17.19 13.69 -18.18
N CYS A 147 17.23 12.49 -17.59
CA CYS A 147 18.42 11.72 -17.26
C CYS A 147 18.18 10.20 -17.45
N PRO A 148 18.00 9.71 -18.70
CA PRO A 148 17.59 8.34 -18.99
C PRO A 148 18.49 7.26 -18.39
N GLU A 149 19.82 7.43 -18.41
CA GLU A 149 20.75 6.43 -17.89
C GLU A 149 20.61 6.25 -16.37
N LEU A 150 20.54 7.35 -15.61
CA LEU A 150 20.38 7.30 -14.15
C LEU A 150 19.01 6.72 -13.74
N ALA A 151 17.95 7.11 -14.44
CA ALA A 151 16.61 6.62 -14.17
C ALA A 151 16.49 5.11 -14.45
N VAL A 152 17.10 4.62 -15.54
CA VAL A 152 17.10 3.19 -15.85
C VAL A 152 17.97 2.40 -14.89
N ASP A 153 19.13 2.91 -14.45
CA ASP A 153 19.97 2.24 -13.46
C ASP A 153 19.25 2.10 -12.10
N GLU A 154 18.53 3.13 -11.67
CA GLU A 154 17.71 3.07 -10.45
C GLU A 154 16.56 2.07 -10.60
N LEU A 155 15.86 2.09 -11.73
CA LEU A 155 14.80 1.13 -12.03
C LEU A 155 15.29 -0.30 -12.16
N GLU A 156 16.48 -0.51 -12.72
CA GLU A 156 17.12 -1.82 -12.86
C GLU A 156 17.33 -2.44 -11.47
N SER A 157 17.81 -1.64 -10.52
CA SER A 157 17.95 -2.02 -9.12
C SER A 157 16.60 -2.37 -8.47
N VAL A 158 15.59 -1.52 -8.63
CA VAL A 158 14.24 -1.73 -8.04
C VAL A 158 13.55 -2.97 -8.61
N LEU A 159 13.67 -3.20 -9.91
CA LEU A 159 13.03 -4.33 -10.61
C LEU A 159 13.80 -5.64 -10.45
N GLY A 160 15.01 -5.61 -9.86
CA GLY A 160 15.90 -6.77 -9.76
C GLY A 160 16.41 -7.25 -11.10
N LEU A 161 16.48 -6.34 -12.09
CA LEU A 161 17.08 -6.63 -13.38
C LEU A 161 18.59 -6.44 -13.28
N ASN A 162 19.32 -7.14 -14.15
CA ASN A 162 20.76 -6.97 -14.26
C ASN A 162 21.15 -7.18 -15.71
N LYS A 163 21.67 -6.14 -16.36
CA LYS A 163 22.01 -6.16 -17.78
C LYS A 163 23.01 -7.26 -18.12
N GLN A 164 23.96 -7.52 -17.22
CA GLN A 164 25.01 -8.53 -17.38
C GLN A 164 24.47 -9.97 -17.28
N ASN A 165 23.25 -10.17 -16.74
CA ASN A 165 22.64 -11.50 -16.69
C ASN A 165 22.04 -11.95 -18.03
N PHE A 166 21.80 -11.01 -18.96
CA PHE A 166 21.17 -11.32 -20.24
C PHE A 166 22.17 -11.78 -21.28
N ILE A 167 21.86 -12.91 -21.92
CA ILE A 167 22.64 -13.43 -23.04
C ILE A 167 22.37 -12.51 -24.24
N VAL A 168 23.37 -11.69 -24.60
CA VAL A 168 23.34 -10.93 -25.85
C VAL A 168 23.54 -11.95 -26.97
N PRO A 169 22.59 -12.11 -27.91
CA PRO A 169 22.82 -12.97 -29.05
C PRO A 169 24.02 -12.42 -29.85
N GLU A 170 25.02 -13.27 -30.01
CA GLU A 170 26.30 -13.02 -30.69
C GLU A 170 26.12 -12.93 -32.22
N THR A 171 25.11 -12.18 -32.70
CA THR A 171 24.80 -12.01 -34.12
C THR A 171 24.78 -10.53 -34.50
N ALA A 172 25.93 -9.87 -34.35
CA ALA A 172 26.24 -8.58 -34.99
C ALA A 172 27.76 -8.33 -35.06
N ARG A 173 28.54 -9.38 -35.35
CA ARG A 173 29.92 -9.26 -35.81
C ARG A 173 30.05 -10.07 -37.10
N ASN A 174 29.65 -9.46 -38.20
CA ASN A 174 30.19 -9.69 -39.53
C ASN A 174 30.32 -8.32 -40.19
#